data_AF-A0A963FQV9-F1
#
_entry.id   AF-A0A963FQV9-F1
#
_cell.length_a   1.000
_cell.length_b   1.000
_cell.length_c   1.000
_cell.angle_alpha   90.00
_cell.angle_beta   90.00
_cell.angle_gamma   90.00
#
_symmetry.space_group_name_H-M   'P 1'
#
loop_
_entity.id
_entity.type
_entity.pdbx_description
1 polymer ?
#
loop_
_entity_poly.entity_id
_entity_poly.type
_entity_poly.pdbx_seq_one_letter_code
_entity_poly.pdbx_strand_id
1 'polypeptide(L)'
;MDIRSLSAVQNYASARPATQPVPEGTGIDLAGAAKDFAATLATGEKAALSGMTGDADPHAMVQALAQTELAVETAVTVRNKVVEAYQEILRMPV
;
A
#
# COMPACT_ATOMS: atom_id res chain seq x y z
N MET A 1 -27.09 29.79 -8.91
CA MET A 1 -26.03 28.79 -9.23
C MET A 1 -24.73 29.15 -8.48
N ASP A 2 -24.85 29.72 -7.28
CA ASP A 2 -23.81 30.54 -6.64
C ASP A 2 -23.26 29.92 -5.34
N ILE A 3 -23.97 28.93 -4.81
CA ILE A 3 -23.55 28.19 -3.60
C ILE A 3 -22.37 27.26 -3.92
N ARG A 4 -22.27 26.81 -5.17
CA ARG A 4 -21.19 25.92 -5.65
C ARG A 4 -19.88 26.64 -5.91
N SER A 5 -19.91 27.94 -6.24
CA SER A 5 -18.68 28.73 -6.41
C SER A 5 -18.06 29.08 -5.06
N LEU A 6 -18.89 29.39 -4.05
CA LEU A 6 -18.43 29.63 -2.70
C LEU A 6 -17.78 28.38 -2.07
N SER A 7 -18.36 27.20 -2.29
CA SER A 7 -17.77 25.94 -1.82
C SER A 7 -16.48 25.58 -2.55
N ALA A 8 -16.37 25.87 -3.84
CA ALA A 8 -15.13 25.67 -4.61
C ALA A 8 -13.99 26.56 -4.10
N VAL A 9 -14.27 27.82 -3.77
CA VAL A 9 -13.28 28.74 -3.19
C VAL A 9 -12.88 28.30 -1.78
N GLN A 10 -13.82 27.83 -0.96
CA GLN A 10 -13.53 27.32 0.38
C GLN A 10 -12.64 26.07 0.34
N ASN A 11 -12.95 25.14 -0.57
CA ASN A 11 -12.18 23.91 -0.76
C ASN A 11 -10.77 24.20 -1.29
N TYR A 12 -10.64 25.18 -2.20
CA TYR A 12 -9.35 25.65 -2.69
C TYR A 12 -8.54 26.32 -1.57
N ALA A 13 -9.16 27.16 -0.75
CA ALA A 13 -8.51 27.80 0.40
C ALA A 13 -8.00 26.79 1.43
N SER A 14 -8.74 25.70 1.69
CA SER A 14 -8.29 24.61 2.57
C SER A 14 -7.18 23.74 1.98
N ALA A 15 -6.99 23.74 0.65
CA ALA A 15 -5.95 22.95 -0.03
C ALA A 15 -4.63 23.71 -0.25
N ARG A 16 -4.63 25.06 -0.12
CA ARG A 16 -3.40 25.88 -0.20
C ARG A 16 -2.34 25.56 0.86
N PRO A 17 -2.65 25.27 2.14
CA PRO A 17 -1.61 24.93 3.13
C PRO A 17 -0.95 23.57 2.87
N ALA A 18 -1.61 22.66 2.14
CA ALA A 18 -1.04 21.36 1.75
C ALA A 18 -0.16 21.42 0.49
N THR A 19 -0.12 22.56 -0.20
CA THR A 19 0.68 22.78 -1.42
C THR A 19 1.79 23.81 -1.24
N GLN A 20 1.96 24.34 -0.02
CA GLN A 20 3.12 25.14 0.31
C GLN A 20 4.34 24.22 0.45
N PRO A 21 5.40 24.42 -0.34
CA PRO A 21 6.63 23.66 -0.17
C PRO A 21 7.22 24.01 1.20
N VAL A 22 7.21 23.03 2.11
CA VAL A 22 7.87 23.14 3.41
C VAL A 22 9.37 23.32 3.16
N PRO A 23 9.97 24.46 3.52
CA PRO A 23 11.39 24.65 3.37
C PRO A 23 12.07 24.08 4.62
N GLU A 24 12.25 22.77 4.72
CA GLU A 24 13.22 22.17 5.64
C GLU A 24 13.39 20.66 5.40
N GLY A 25 14.60 20.27 4.99
CA GLY A 25 15.13 18.93 5.22
C GLY A 25 14.81 17.87 4.17
N THR A 26 15.68 17.73 3.19
CA THR A 26 15.85 16.53 2.36
C THR A 26 16.38 15.37 3.21
N GLY A 27 15.56 14.88 4.13
CA GLY A 27 15.79 13.66 4.88
C GLY A 27 14.46 12.96 4.99
N ILE A 28 14.36 11.74 4.44
CA ILE A 28 13.22 10.86 4.66
C ILE A 28 12.98 10.84 6.17
N ASP A 29 11.80 11.27 6.64
CA ASP A 29 11.40 11.10 8.03
C ASP A 29 11.16 9.61 8.29
N LEU A 30 12.27 8.87 8.37
CA LEU A 30 12.32 7.43 8.60
C LEU A 30 11.68 7.07 9.94
N ALA A 31 11.72 7.99 10.91
CA ALA A 31 11.10 7.82 12.21
C ALA A 31 9.58 7.92 12.12
N GLY A 32 9.05 8.90 11.37
CA GLY A 32 7.63 9.00 11.04
C GLY A 32 7.15 7.78 10.25
N ALA A 33 7.85 7.42 9.17
CA ALA A 33 7.51 6.26 8.35
C ALA A 33 7.53 4.93 9.13
N ALA A 34 8.49 4.74 10.04
CA ALA A 34 8.54 3.57 10.90
C ALA A 34 7.39 3.54 11.92
N LYS A 35 7.01 4.70 12.48
CA LYS A 35 5.85 4.81 13.37
C LYS A 35 4.54 4.52 12.65
N ASP A 36 4.37 5.05 11.44
CA ASP A 36 3.19 4.83 10.61
C ASP A 36 3.08 3.36 10.18
N PHE A 37 4.21 2.73 9.85
CA PHE A 37 4.27 1.30 9.58
C PHE A 37 3.88 0.47 10.81
N ALA A 38 4.44 0.78 11.99
CA ALA A 38 4.09 0.08 13.23
C ALA A 38 2.60 0.24 13.60
N ALA A 39 2.03 1.44 13.40
CA ALA A 39 0.60 1.70 13.62
C ALA A 39 -0.28 0.90 12.64
N THR A 40 0.15 0.80 11.37
CA THR A 40 -0.54 0.00 10.35
C THR A 40 -0.48 -1.49 10.67
N LEU A 41 0.68 -1.98 11.10
CA LEU A 41 0.88 -3.38 11.50
C LEU A 41 -0.02 -3.77 12.68
N ALA A 42 -0.05 -2.96 13.74
CA ALA A 42 -0.90 -3.19 14.90
C ALA A 42 -2.40 -3.21 14.53
N THR A 43 -2.80 -2.39 13.57
CA THR A 43 -4.18 -2.38 13.05
C THR A 43 -4.48 -3.67 12.26
N GLY A 44 -3.53 -4.13 11.44
CA GLY A 44 -3.63 -5.39 10.71
C GLY A 44 -3.71 -6.61 11.64
N GLU A 45 -2.91 -6.65 12.70
CA GLU A 45 -2.95 -7.71 13.71
C GLU A 45 -4.31 -7.79 14.41
N LYS A 46 -4.90 -6.64 14.76
CA LYS A 46 -6.24 -6.58 15.36
C LYS A 46 -7.34 -7.08 14.41
N ALA A 47 -7.24 -6.75 13.12
CA ALA A 47 -8.15 -7.24 12.10
C ALA A 47 -7.99 -8.75 11.87
N ALA A 48 -6.75 -9.25 11.85
CA ALA A 48 -6.45 -10.67 11.73
C ALA A 48 -6.99 -11.47 12.93
N LEU A 49 -6.80 -10.96 14.16
CA LEU A 49 -7.37 -11.54 15.38
C LEU A 49 -8.90 -11.61 15.30
N SER A 50 -9.56 -10.55 14.82
CA SER A 50 -11.02 -10.51 14.66
C SER A 50 -11.52 -11.48 13.58
N GLY A 51 -10.73 -11.70 12.51
CA GLY A 51 -11.00 -12.70 11.49
C GLY A 51 -10.82 -14.14 11.99
N MET A 52 -9.84 -14.37 12.87
CA MET A 52 -9.60 -15.69 13.48
C MET A 52 -10.65 -16.08 14.53
N THR A 53 -11.35 -15.13 15.15
CA THR A 53 -12.43 -15.40 16.12
C THR A 53 -13.75 -15.88 15.49
N GLY A 54 -13.81 -16.05 14.16
CA GLY A 54 -14.81 -16.90 13.52
C GLY A 54 -16.09 -16.22 13.02
N ASP A 55 -16.18 -14.89 13.00
CA ASP A 55 -17.33 -14.13 12.44
C ASP A 55 -17.18 -13.80 10.93
N ALA A 56 -16.28 -14.51 10.23
CA ALA A 56 -16.02 -14.28 8.81
C ALA A 56 -16.98 -15.12 7.96
N ASP A 57 -18.06 -14.49 7.48
CA ASP A 57 -18.97 -14.98 6.44
C ASP A 57 -18.16 -15.68 5.30
N PRO A 58 -18.58 -16.87 4.81
CA PRO A 58 -17.97 -17.51 3.65
C PRO A 58 -17.75 -16.59 2.45
N HIS A 59 -18.56 -15.54 2.28
CA HIS A 59 -18.32 -14.50 1.27
C HIS A 59 -17.04 -13.69 1.52
N ALA A 60 -16.71 -13.38 2.78
CA ALA A 60 -15.50 -12.64 3.14
C ALA A 60 -14.24 -13.45 2.82
N MET A 61 -14.29 -14.78 2.97
CA MET A 61 -13.19 -15.68 2.56
C MET A 61 -13.00 -15.68 1.04
N VAL A 62 -14.08 -15.76 0.25
CA VAL A 62 -14.00 -15.70 -1.22
C VAL A 62 -13.48 -14.34 -1.70
N GLN A 63 -13.91 -13.24 -1.07
CA GLN A 63 -13.42 -11.90 -1.36
C GLN A 63 -11.92 -11.75 -1.03
N ALA A 64 -11.47 -12.28 0.11
CA ALA A 64 -10.06 -12.27 0.48
C ALA A 64 -9.21 -13.12 -0.47
N LEU A 65 -9.72 -14.29 -0.91
CA LEU A 65 -9.05 -15.13 -1.90
C LEU A 65 -8.92 -14.42 -3.25
N ALA A 66 -9.99 -13.77 -3.73
CA ALA A 66 -9.95 -12.99 -4.97
C ALA A 66 -8.93 -11.84 -4.93
N GLN A 67 -8.72 -11.22 -3.76
CA GLN A 67 -7.68 -10.19 -3.58
C GLN A 67 -6.26 -10.78 -3.55
N THR A 68 -6.12 -12.05 -3.17
CA THR A 68 -4.81 -12.70 -3.02
C THR A 68 -4.28 -13.25 -4.36
N GLU A 69 -5.14 -13.49 -5.36
CA GLU A 69 -4.73 -13.98 -6.68
C GLU A 69 -3.66 -13.10 -7.36
N LEU A 70 -3.84 -11.78 -7.35
CA LEU A 70 -2.89 -10.83 -7.94
C LEU A 70 -1.51 -10.89 -7.26
N ALA A 71 -1.50 -11.08 -5.94
CA ALA A 71 -0.27 -11.20 -5.17
C ALA A 71 0.47 -12.51 -5.50
N VAL A 72 -0.26 -13.62 -5.65
CA VAL A 72 0.30 -14.92 -6.02
C VAL A 72 0.87 -14.90 -7.44
N GLU A 73 0.16 -14.30 -8.40
CA GLU A 73 0.62 -14.16 -9.78
C GLU A 73 1.91 -13.33 -9.87
N THR A 74 1.98 -12.24 -9.10
CA THR A 74 3.18 -11.41 -9.01
C THR A 74 4.34 -12.18 -8.39
N ALA A 75 4.11 -12.93 -7.32
CA ALA A 75 5.13 -13.75 -6.68
C ALA A 75 5.68 -14.84 -7.62
N VAL A 76 4.82 -15.48 -8.41
CA VAL A 76 5.23 -16.47 -9.42
C VAL A 76 6.05 -15.81 -10.53
N THR A 77 5.64 -14.63 -10.99
CA THR A 77 6.38 -13.84 -11.99
C THR A 77 7.80 -13.52 -11.51
N VAL A 78 7.95 -13.03 -10.28
CA VAL A 78 9.26 -12.75 -9.69
C VAL A 78 10.09 -14.03 -9.57
N ARG A 79 9.50 -15.13 -9.08
CA ARG A 79 10.19 -16.43 -8.99
C ARG A 79 10.72 -16.88 -10.35
N ASN A 80 9.91 -16.77 -11.40
CA ASN A 80 10.30 -17.17 -12.75
C ASN A 80 11.44 -16.29 -13.28
N LYS A 81 11.40 -14.97 -13.04
CA LYS A 81 12.47 -14.04 -13.45
C LYS A 81 13.80 -14.33 -12.77
N VAL A 82 13.78 -14.71 -11.50
CA VAL A 82 14.98 -15.11 -10.75
C VAL A 82 15.57 -16.40 -11.33
N VAL A 83 14.72 -17.37 -11.67
CA VAL A 83 15.18 -18.62 -12.32
C VAL A 83 15.78 -18.34 -13.70
N GLU A 84 15.15 -17.49 -14.52
CA GLU A 84 15.69 -17.07 -15.81
C GLU A 84 17.08 -16.43 -15.66
N ALA A 85 17.22 -15.46 -14.74
CA ALA A 85 18.49 -14.77 -14.49
C ALA A 85 19.58 -15.75 -14.02
N TYR A 86 19.23 -16.72 -13.17
CA TYR A 86 20.18 -17.74 -12.74
C TYR A 86 20.62 -18.65 -13.89
N GLN A 87 19.69 -19.03 -14.76
CA GLN A 87 20.02 -19.80 -15.96
C GLN A 87 20.82 -19.00 -16.99
N GLU A 88 20.62 -17.68 -17.08
CA GLU A 88 21.40 -16.78 -17.95
C GLU A 88 22.85 -16.66 -17.47
N ILE A 89 23.07 -16.50 -16.17
CA ILE A 89 24.41 -16.51 -15.56
C ILE A 89 25.16 -17.82 -15.85
N LEU A 90 24.47 -18.95 -15.77
CA LEU A 90 25.07 -20.27 -16.06
C LEU A 90 25.28 -20.56 -17.56
N ARG A 91 24.60 -19.81 -18.44
CA ARG A 91 24.74 -19.93 -19.90
C ARG A 91 25.76 -18.97 -20.49
N MET A 92 26.25 -17.98 -19.72
CA MET A 92 27.45 -17.25 -20.09
C MET A 92 28.65 -18.20 -20.02
N PRO A 93 29.31 -18.52 -21.15
CA PRO A 93 30.61 -19.18 -21.09
C PRO A 93 31.61 -18.23 -20.43
N VAL A 94 32.40 -18.76 -19.52
CA VAL A 94 33.62 -18.10 -19.04
C VAL A 94 34.61 -17.88 -20.18
#